data_AF-A0A949B5W4-F1
#
_entry.id   AF-A0A949B5W4-F1
#
_cell.length_a   1.000
_cell.length_b   1.000
_cell.length_c   1.000
_cell.angle_alpha   90.00
_cell.angle_beta   90.00
_cell.angle_gamma   90.00
#
_symmetry.space_group_name_H-M   'P 1'
#
loop_
_entity.id
_entity.type
_entity.pdbx_description
1 polymer ?
#
loop_
_entity_poly.entity_id
_entity_poly.type
_entity_poly.pdbx_seq_one_letter_code
_entity_poly.pdbx_strand_id
1 'polypeptide(L)'
;KVIRNLGISEIEMSGGNLRGLFDVLSDRFGEEFADLIYDSRTKTVRGDIRILLNGRHIVHLPKGLDTELKEGDEIALFPPVAGG
;
A
#
# COMPACT_ATOMS: atom_id res chain seq x y z
N LYS A 1 3.13 -7.43 -20.44
CA LYS A 1 3.31 -5.95 -20.46
C LYS A 1 4.28 -5.62 -19.34
N VAL A 2 5.49 -5.20 -19.71
CA VAL A 2 6.69 -5.06 -18.86
C VAL A 2 6.65 -3.72 -18.09
N ILE A 3 7.06 -3.79 -16.82
CA ILE A 3 7.51 -2.74 -15.87
C ILE A 3 6.64 -1.48 -15.79
N ARG A 4 5.82 -1.37 -14.74
CA ARG A 4 5.28 -0.08 -14.28
C ARG A 4 6.30 0.55 -13.34
N ASN A 5 6.89 1.66 -13.77
CA ASN A 5 7.70 2.54 -12.93
C ASN A 5 6.80 3.05 -11.79
N LEU A 6 6.99 2.55 -10.57
CA LEU A 6 6.31 3.08 -9.38
C LEU A 6 7.00 4.39 -9.03
N GLY A 7 6.51 5.48 -9.61
CA GLY A 7 7.02 6.82 -9.34
C GLY A 7 6.95 7.14 -7.85
N ILE A 8 7.93 7.92 -7.37
CA ILE A 8 7.87 8.50 -6.04
C ILE A 8 6.66 9.44 -6.02
N SER A 9 5.73 9.20 -5.10
CA SER A 9 4.55 10.05 -4.89
C SER A 9 4.60 10.59 -3.47
N GLU A 10 4.49 11.90 -3.32
CA GLU A 10 4.35 12.57 -2.03
C GLU A 10 2.89 12.95 -1.82
N ILE A 11 2.36 12.68 -0.62
CA ILE A 11 0.95 12.87 -0.29
C ILE A 11 0.87 13.54 1.07
N GLU A 12 0.26 14.72 1.11
CA GLU A 12 -0.10 15.39 2.35
C GLU A 12 -1.46 14.87 2.84
N MET A 13 -1.50 14.34 4.06
CA MET A 13 -2.73 13.92 4.74
C MET A 13 -2.76 14.47 6.17
N SER A 14 -3.91 14.93 6.63
CA SER A 14 -4.09 15.48 7.98
C SER A 14 -4.23 14.38 9.05
N GLY A 15 -3.23 13.49 9.14
CA GLY A 15 -3.25 12.30 9.97
C GLY A 15 -4.02 11.13 9.36
N GLY A 16 -3.80 9.92 9.88
CA GLY A 16 -4.44 8.71 9.39
C GLY A 16 -3.64 7.44 9.68
N ASN A 17 -4.08 6.34 9.09
CA ASN A 17 -3.39 5.06 9.11
C ASN A 17 -3.15 4.56 7.68
N LEU A 18 -2.41 3.46 7.54
CA LEU A 18 -2.11 2.86 6.24
C LEU A 18 -3.38 2.55 5.41
N ARG A 19 -4.46 2.10 6.05
CA ARG A 19 -5.74 1.86 5.39
C ARG A 19 -6.28 3.14 4.74
N GLY A 20 -6.41 4.20 5.51
CA GLY A 20 -6.92 5.48 5.02
C GLY A 20 -6.05 6.06 3.90
N LEU A 21 -4.73 5.90 3.98
CA LEU A 21 -3.83 6.25 2.88
C LEU A 21 -4.14 5.44 1.61
N PHE A 22 -4.29 4.11 1.72
CA PHE A 22 -4.58 3.28 0.55
C PHE A 22 -5.96 3.53 -0.04
N ASP A 23 -6.93 3.93 0.78
CA ASP A 23 -8.26 4.32 0.32
C ASP A 23 -8.17 5.62 -0.51
N VAL A 24 -7.46 6.64 -0.01
CA VAL A 24 -7.19 7.89 -0.77
C VAL A 24 -6.43 7.62 -2.06
N LEU A 25 -5.45 6.70 -2.02
CA LEU A 25 -4.70 6.31 -3.21
C LEU A 25 -5.55 5.54 -4.22
N SER A 26 -6.46 4.69 -3.74
CA SER A 26 -7.42 3.97 -4.57
C SER A 26 -8.39 4.93 -5.25
N ASP A 27 -8.87 5.95 -4.54
CA ASP A 27 -9.73 6.98 -5.11
C ASP A 27 -9.00 7.81 -6.19
N ARG A 28 -7.70 8.08 -5.98
CA ARG A 28 -6.87 8.87 -6.90
C ARG A 28 -6.45 8.09 -8.15
N PHE A 29 -6.02 6.84 -7.99
CA PHE A 29 -5.45 6.03 -9.08
C PHE A 29 -6.45 5.03 -9.68
N GLY A 30 -7.63 4.87 -9.08
CA GLY A 30 -8.71 4.01 -9.54
C GLY A 30 -8.57 2.55 -9.14
N GLU A 31 -9.48 1.73 -9.69
CA GLU A 31 -9.63 0.32 -9.33
C GLU A 31 -8.36 -0.53 -9.54
N GLU A 32 -7.51 -0.20 -10.52
CA GLU A 32 -6.25 -0.94 -10.73
C GLU A 32 -5.32 -0.86 -9.51
N PHE A 33 -5.31 0.26 -8.79
CA PHE A 33 -4.53 0.40 -7.55
C PHE A 33 -5.23 -0.31 -6.39
N ALA A 34 -6.55 -0.18 -6.29
CA ALA A 34 -7.32 -0.88 -5.27
C ALA A 34 -7.13 -2.40 -5.38
N ASP A 35 -7.15 -2.96 -6.58
CA ASP A 35 -6.94 -4.39 -6.86
C ASP A 35 -5.49 -4.85 -6.64
N LEU A 36 -4.54 -3.91 -6.62
CA LEU A 36 -3.15 -4.21 -6.27
C LEU A 36 -2.98 -4.39 -4.76
N ILE A 37 -3.72 -3.62 -3.95
CA ILE A 37 -3.63 -3.65 -2.49
C ILE A 37 -4.61 -4.66 -1.88
N TYR A 38 -5.85 -4.67 -2.37
CA TYR A 38 -6.97 -5.43 -1.83
C TYR A 38 -7.41 -6.55 -2.78
N ASP A 39 -7.81 -7.68 -2.20
CA ASP A 39 -8.48 -8.75 -2.93
C ASP A 39 -9.91 -8.30 -3.24
N SER A 40 -10.29 -8.31 -4.51
CA SER A 40 -11.59 -7.81 -4.96
C SER A 40 -12.78 -8.62 -4.42
N ARG A 41 -12.56 -9.89 -4.04
CA ARG A 41 -13.58 -10.81 -3.52
C ARG A 41 -13.73 -10.70 -2.01
N THR A 42 -12.62 -10.64 -1.27
CA THR A 42 -12.65 -10.65 0.20
C THR A 42 -12.55 -9.25 0.81
N LYS A 43 -12.17 -8.24 0.02
CA LYS A 43 -11.84 -6.87 0.46
C LYS A 43 -10.75 -6.83 1.54
N THR A 44 -9.92 -7.87 1.62
CA THR A 44 -8.75 -7.94 2.51
C THR A 44 -7.47 -7.58 1.76
N VAL A 45 -6.41 -7.19 2.47
CA VAL A 45 -5.10 -6.99 1.83
C VAL A 45 -4.64 -8.27 1.14
N ARG A 46 -4.12 -8.14 -0.07
CA ARG A 46 -3.58 -9.29 -0.79
C ARG A 46 -2.30 -9.78 -0.14
N GLY A 47 -2.15 -11.08 -0.02
CA GLY A 47 -0.93 -11.68 0.54
C GLY A 47 0.29 -11.66 -0.38
N ASP A 48 0.09 -11.34 -1.67
CA ASP A 48 1.14 -11.36 -2.70
C ASP A 48 1.80 -9.99 -2.93
N ILE A 49 1.24 -8.90 -2.40
CA ILE A 49 1.89 -7.59 -2.33
C ILE A 49 2.72 -7.46 -1.06
N ARG A 50 3.94 -6.91 -1.18
CA ARG A 50 4.73 -6.53 0.00
C ARG A 50 4.61 -5.05 0.25
N ILE A 51 4.23 -4.71 1.48
CA ILE A 51 4.08 -3.33 1.96
C ILE A 51 5.05 -3.14 3.12
N LEU A 52 5.95 -2.16 2.98
CA LEU A 52 6.91 -1.79 4.02
C LEU A 52 6.56 -0.40 4.55
N LEU A 53 6.55 -0.23 5.87
CA LEU A 53 6.55 1.06 6.55
C LEU A 53 7.93 1.24 7.20
N ASN A 54 8.69 2.25 6.79
CA ASN A 54 10.06 2.51 7.25
C ASN A 54 10.95 1.25 7.17
N GLY A 55 10.84 0.52 6.06
CA GLY A 55 11.58 -0.73 5.80
C GLY A 55 11.04 -1.98 6.54
N ARG A 56 10.02 -1.87 7.39
CA ARG A 56 9.43 -3.00 8.11
C ARG A 56 8.14 -3.47 7.45
N HIS A 57 8.05 -4.77 7.17
CA HIS A 57 6.85 -5.35 6.56
C HIS A 57 5.62 -5.24 7.48
N ILE A 58 4.50 -4.77 6.94
CA ILE A 58 3.31 -4.42 7.73
C ILE A 58 2.70 -5.61 8.47
N VAL A 59 2.88 -6.83 7.97
CA VAL A 59 2.36 -8.05 8.61
C VAL A 59 3.03 -8.33 9.97
N HIS A 60 4.20 -7.72 10.20
CA HIS A 60 4.92 -7.80 11.48
C HIS A 60 4.60 -6.61 12.39
N LEU A 61 3.73 -5.69 11.97
CA LEU A 61 3.25 -4.59 12.80
C LEU A 61 1.99 -5.05 13.55
N PRO A 62 1.87 -4.75 14.85
CA PRO A 62 0.75 -5.23 15.65
C PRO A 62 -0.61 -4.71 15.18
N LYS A 63 -0.65 -3.53 14.53
CA LYS A 63 -1.87 -2.95 13.97
C LYS A 63 -2.02 -3.19 12.47
N GLY A 64 -1.04 -3.79 11.78
CA GLY A 64 -1.10 -4.01 10.32
C GLY A 64 -1.45 -2.73 9.55
N LEU A 65 -2.52 -2.77 8.76
CA LEU A 65 -3.05 -1.60 8.03
C LEU A 65 -3.63 -0.49 8.92
N ASP A 66 -4.00 -0.80 10.15
CA ASP A 66 -4.52 0.18 11.09
C ASP A 66 -3.37 0.86 11.86
N THR A 67 -2.11 0.64 11.43
CA THR A 67 -0.94 1.37 11.94
C THR A 67 -1.06 2.85 11.56
N GLU A 68 -1.03 3.70 12.59
CA GLU A 68 -1.03 5.16 12.44
C GLU A 68 0.24 5.64 11.75
N LEU A 69 0.07 6.55 10.80
CA LEU A 69 1.14 7.19 10.07
C LEU A 69 1.54 8.50 10.72
N LYS A 70 2.83 8.81 10.65
CA LYS A 70 3.43 10.04 11.13
C LYS A 70 4.07 10.80 9.99
N GLU A 71 4.24 12.10 10.20
CA GLU A 71 5.01 12.93 9.28
C GLU A 71 6.42 12.35 9.08
N GLY A 72 6.83 12.23 7.82
CA GLY A 72 8.11 11.64 7.43
C GLY A 72 8.14 10.11 7.34
N ASP A 73 7.03 9.41 7.59
CA ASP A 73 6.96 7.96 7.35
C ASP A 73 7.11 7.63 5.86
N GLU A 74 7.97 6.66 5.55
CA GLU A 74 8.20 6.18 4.19
C GLU A 74 7.49 4.85 3.96
N ILE A 75 6.75 4.75 2.86
CA ILE A 75 6.01 3.54 2.50
C ILE A 75 6.49 3.03 1.16
N ALA A 76 6.92 1.77 1.15
CA ALA A 76 7.34 1.08 -0.08
C ALA A 76 6.34 -0.03 -0.43
N LEU A 77 5.84 0.02 -1.67
CA LEU A 77 4.91 -0.95 -2.23
C LEU A 77 5.62 -1.77 -3.29
N PHE A 78 5.69 -3.08 -3.10
CA PHE A 78 6.27 -4.01 -4.07
C PHE A 78 5.18 -4.93 -4.60
N PRO A 79 4.77 -4.76 -5.88
CA PRO A 79 3.78 -5.63 -6.49
C PRO A 79 4.30 -7.07 -6.51
N PRO A 80 3.39 -8.05 -6.69
CA PRO A 80 3.77 -9.44 -6.85
C PRO A 80 4.84 -9.56 -7.95
N VAL A 81 6.04 -9.99 -7.56
CA VAL A 81 7.08 -10.32 -8.53
C VAL A 81 6.70 -11.68 -9.13
N ALA A 82 6.24 -11.67 -10.39
CA ALA A 82 6.18 -12.88 -11.17
C ALA A 82 7.62 -13.38 -11.35
N GLY A 83 8.01 -14.39 -10.57
CA GLY A 83 9.22 -15.15 -10.86
C GLY A 83 9.09 -15.71 -12.27
N GLY A 84 10.11 -15.47 -13.10
CA GLY A 84 10.23 -16.14 -14.40
C GLY A 84 10.43 -17.64 -14.26
#